data_AF-A0A969YJE1-F1
#
_entry.id   AF-A0A969YJE1-F1
#
_cell.length_a   1.000
_cell.length_b   1.000
_cell.length_c   1.000
_cell.angle_alpha   90.00
_cell.angle_beta   90.00
_cell.angle_gamma   90.00
#
_symmetry.space_group_name_H-M   'P 1'
#
loop_
_entity.id
_entity.type
_entity.pdbx_description
1 polymer ?
#
loop_
_entity_poly.entity_id
_entity_poly.type
_entity_poly.pdbx_seq_one_letter_code
_entity_poly.pdbx_strand_id
1 'polypeptide(L)' 'GKHGLLIRKGSKSGLLLPQVATEHHWDVEHFLEWTCRKAGISIDAWKESDAEIFIFSADIF' A
#
# COMPACT_ATOMS: atom_id res chain seq x y z
N GLY A 1 0.46 7.54 -8.52
CA GLY A 1 0.24 7.95 -9.91
C GLY A 1 -0.15 6.77 -10.77
N LYS A 2 0.81 5.92 -11.17
CA LYS A 2 0.57 4.79 -12.10
C LYS A 2 0.31 3.43 -11.40
N HIS A 3 0.83 3.28 -10.19
CA HIS A 3 0.85 2.01 -9.49
C HIS A 3 0.05 2.08 -8.20
N GLY A 4 -0.82 1.09 -8.00
CA GLY A 4 -1.49 0.77 -6.75
C GLY A 4 -0.66 -0.24 -5.96
N LEU A 5 -0.95 -0.33 -4.67
CA LEU A 5 -0.19 -1.15 -3.73
C LEU A 5 -1.12 -2.02 -2.91
N LEU A 6 -0.75 -3.27 -2.71
CA LEU A 6 -1.42 -4.24 -1.84
C LEU A 6 -0.35 -4.79 -0.88
N ILE A 7 -0.66 -4.80 0.42
CA ILE A 7 0.15 -5.46 1.44
C ILE A 7 -0.66 -6.60 2.04
N ARG A 8 0.00 -7.75 2.23
CA ARG A 8 -0.53 -8.90 2.97
C ARG A 8 0.46 -9.30 4.07
N LYS A 9 -0.05 -9.56 5.28
CA LYS A 9 0.72 -10.10 6.41
C LYS A 9 -0.17 -11.05 7.21
N GLY A 10 0.10 -12.35 7.10
CA GLY A 10 -0.78 -13.38 7.66
C GLY A 10 -2.20 -13.30 7.09
N SER A 11 -3.21 -13.20 7.96
CA SER A 11 -4.62 -13.05 7.58
C SER A 11 -5.05 -11.61 7.28
N LYS A 12 -4.16 -10.62 7.46
CA LYS A 12 -4.46 -9.20 7.26
C LYS A 12 -3.99 -8.74 5.88
N SER A 13 -4.80 -7.92 5.22
CA SER A 13 -4.43 -7.33 3.93
C SER A 13 -5.10 -5.96 3.74
N GLY A 14 -4.46 -5.12 2.92
CA GLY A 14 -4.97 -3.80 2.59
C GLY A 14 -4.40 -3.34 1.26
N LEU A 15 -5.19 -2.55 0.53
CA LEU A 15 -4.79 -2.02 -0.77
C LEU A 15 -5.14 -0.55 -0.89
N LEU A 16 -4.32 0.18 -1.66
CA LEU A 16 -4.59 1.54 -2.09
C LEU A 16 -4.43 1.65 -3.62
N LEU A 17 -5.35 2.38 -4.23
CA LEU A 17 -5.39 2.56 -5.67
C LEU A 17 -4.30 3.54 -6.18
N PRO A 18 -3.93 3.48 -7.46
CA PRO A 18 -2.85 4.30 -8.02
C PRO A 18 -2.96 5.81 -7.78
N GLN A 19 -4.18 6.35 -7.81
CA GLN A 19 -4.44 7.78 -7.68
C GLN A 19 -4.26 8.30 -6.25
N VAL A 20 -4.41 7.44 -5.23
CA VAL A 20 -4.40 7.86 -3.82
C VAL A 20 -3.09 8.54 -3.45
N ALA A 21 -1.95 7.94 -3.81
CA ALA A 21 -0.64 8.53 -3.52
C ALA A 21 -0.47 9.93 -4.15
N THR A 22 -0.98 10.12 -5.38
CA THR A 22 -0.87 11.40 -6.08
C THR A 22 -1.81 12.47 -5.53
N GLU A 23 -3.05 12.12 -5.17
CA GLU A 23 -4.02 13.07 -4.59
C GLU A 23 -3.55 13.58 -3.22
N HIS A 24 -2.93 12.71 -2.44
CA HIS A 24 -2.40 13.04 -1.12
C HIS A 24 -0.96 13.56 -1.11
N HIS A 25 -0.32 13.71 -2.28
CA HIS A 25 1.08 14.14 -2.42
C HIS A 25 2.06 13.28 -1.60
N TRP A 26 1.78 11.99 -1.51
CA TRP A 26 2.61 11.03 -0.78
C TRP A 26 3.79 10.55 -1.62
N ASP A 27 4.93 10.40 -0.96
CA ASP A 27 6.04 9.61 -1.47
C ASP A 27 5.79 8.10 -1.29
N VAL A 28 6.78 7.29 -1.67
CA VAL A 28 6.67 5.82 -1.62
C VAL A 28 6.55 5.31 -0.18
N GLU A 29 7.30 5.91 0.77
CA GLU A 29 7.28 5.48 2.17
C GLU A 29 5.92 5.74 2.80
N HIS A 30 5.37 6.95 2.62
CA HIS A 30 4.02 7.26 3.08
C HIS A 30 2.99 6.33 2.43
N PHE A 31 3.12 6.02 1.14
CA PHE A 31 2.18 5.12 0.47
C PHE A 31 2.20 3.69 1.04
N LEU A 32 3.39 3.19 1.41
CA LEU A 32 3.56 1.90 2.09
C LEU A 32 2.94 1.93 3.49
N GLU A 33 3.28 2.94 4.30
CA GLU A 33 2.77 3.10 5.67
C GLU A 33 1.25 3.20 5.72
N TRP A 34 0.66 3.99 4.82
CA TRP A 34 -0.79 4.13 4.72
C TRP A 34 -1.47 2.87 4.21
N THR A 35 -0.81 2.08 3.35
CA THR A 35 -1.34 0.77 2.94
C THR A 35 -1.27 -0.24 4.09
N CYS A 36 -0.20 -0.23 4.89
CA CYS A 36 -0.12 -0.99 6.15
C CYS A 36 -1.24 -0.61 7.11
N ARG A 37 -1.49 0.70 7.29
CA ARG A 37 -2.59 1.19 8.11
C ARG A 37 -3.95 0.71 7.58
N LYS A 38 -4.16 0.73 6.26
CA LYS A 38 -5.38 0.22 5.61
C LYS A 38 -5.57 -1.29 5.84
N ALA A 39 -4.46 -2.04 5.92
CA ALA A 39 -4.45 -3.46 6.24
C ALA A 39 -4.68 -3.76 7.74
N GLY A 40 -4.75 -2.74 8.60
CA GLY A 40 -4.92 -2.91 10.05
C GLY A 40 -3.70 -3.52 10.74
N ILE A 41 -2.49 -3.25 10.22
CA ILE A 41 -1.19 -3.65 10.79
C ILE A 41 -0.37 -2.41 11.15
N SER A 42 0.77 -2.61 11.82
CA SER A 42 1.73 -1.55 12.13
C SER A 42 2.15 -0.82 10.86
N ILE A 43 2.33 0.50 10.93
CA ILE A 43 2.72 1.32 9.76
C ILE A 43 4.08 0.91 9.19
N ASP A 44 4.99 0.41 10.03
CA ASP A 44 6.31 -0.10 9.63
C ASP A 44 6.30 -1.56 9.18
N ALA A 45 5.14 -2.23 9.16
CA ALA A 45 5.07 -3.66 8.90
C ALA A 45 5.57 -4.05 7.50
N TRP A 46 5.61 -3.11 6.54
CA TRP A 46 6.20 -3.34 5.21
C TRP A 46 7.71 -3.59 5.24
N LYS A 47 8.40 -3.24 6.33
CA LYS A 47 9.83 -3.50 6.54
C LYS A 47 10.11 -4.90 7.09
N GLU A 48 9.07 -5.62 7.51
CA GLU A 48 9.18 -6.96 8.10
C GLU A 48 9.28 -8.04 7.01
N SER A 49 10.03 -9.11 7.27
CA SER A 49 10.31 -10.16 6.28
C SER A 49 9.11 -11.04 5.93
N ASP A 50 8.06 -11.02 6.74
CA ASP A 50 6.80 -11.74 6.53
C ASP A 50 5.70 -10.88 5.89
N ALA A 51 6.01 -9.63 5.51
CA ALA A 51 5.12 -8.78 4.74
C ALA A 51 5.31 -9.00 3.24
N GLU A 52 4.21 -9.31 2.56
CA GLU A 52 4.17 -9.46 1.12
C GLU A 52 3.62 -8.19 0.49
N ILE A 53 4.41 -7.58 -0.41
CA ILE A 53 4.06 -6.34 -1.11
C ILE A 53 3.83 -6.65 -2.59
N PHE A 54 2.66 -6.28 -3.09
CA PHE A 54 2.29 -6.43 -4.49
C PHE A 54 2.01 -5.07 -5.11
N ILE A 55 2.46 -4.90 -6.36
CA ILE A 55 2.27 -3.69 -7.15
C ILE A 55 1.37 -4.03 -8.33
N PHE A 56 0.36 -3.20 -8.58
CA PHE A 56 -0.53 -3.36 -9.72
C PHE A 56 -0.79 -2.03 -10.42
N SER A 57 -1.32 -2.09 -11.64
CA SER A 57 -1.85 -0.93 -12.36
C SER A 57 -3.33 -1.15 -12.63
N ALA A 58 -4.08 -0.05 -12.74
CA ALA A 58 -5.49 -0.06 -13.04
C ALA A 58 -5.80 1.11 -13.98
N ASP A 59 -6.70 0.89 -14.94
CA ASP A 59 -7.27 1.96 -15.73
C ASP A 59 -8.43 2.60 -14.93
N ILE A 60 -8.38 3.91 -14.78
CA ILE A 60 -9.32 4.69 -13.96
C ILE A 60 -10.05 5.64 -14.92
N PHE A 61 -11.39 5.56 -14.95
CA PHE A 61 -12.26 6.35 -15.82
C PHE A 61 -13.02 7.43 -15.03
#